data_AF-A0A2C0Z2S0-F1
#
_entry.id   AF-A0A2C0Z2S0-F1
#
_cell.length_a   1.000
_cell.length_b   1.000
_cell.length_c   1.000
_cell.angle_alpha   90.00
_cell.angle_beta   90.00
_cell.angle_gamma   90.00
#
_symmetry.space_group_name_H-M   'P 1'
#
loop_
_entity.id
_entity.type
_entity.pdbx_description
1 polymer ?
#
loop_
_entity_poly.entity_id
_entity_poly.type
_entity_poly.pdbx_seq_one_letter_code
_entity_poly.pdbx_strand_id
1 'polypeptide(L)'
;MGAAGSTALQPLADEAATEFMAKYPQVSVTVQGGGSGTGVNQVSTGAIQIGNSDVPAAEKLEDKSLASSLVETKVAGVGYSMVTNKDVGVDSLTLQQIEDIFAGKVTNWKEVGGKDEKINVINRPASSGTRAAFEKKIMKDVKINDSVGTVQDSNGAVEQAVNSTPGAISYLANSYLIG
;
A
#
# COMPACT_ATOMS: atom_id res chain seq x y z
N MET A 1 5.95 -23.55 -4.05
CA MET A 1 4.66 -22.84 -4.07
C MET A 1 4.95 -21.36 -4.11
N GLY A 2 4.33 -20.60 -5.01
CA GLY A 2 4.47 -19.16 -5.12
C GLY A 2 3.26 -18.43 -4.53
N ALA A 3 3.54 -17.40 -3.75
CA ALA A 3 2.59 -16.39 -3.31
C ALA A 3 3.09 -15.01 -3.74
N ALA A 4 2.20 -14.15 -4.23
CA ALA A 4 2.58 -12.79 -4.58
C ALA A 4 1.43 -11.79 -4.38
N GLY A 5 1.77 -10.51 -4.25
CA GLY A 5 0.79 -9.43 -4.35
C GLY A 5 0.97 -8.34 -3.32
N SER A 6 -0.03 -8.19 -2.44
CA SER A 6 -0.05 -7.16 -1.40
C SER A 6 1.26 -7.11 -0.61
N THR A 7 1.91 -5.96 -0.67
CA THR A 7 3.06 -5.66 0.19
C THR A 7 2.63 -5.35 1.61
N ALA A 8 1.38 -4.92 1.86
CA ALA A 8 0.90 -4.68 3.22
C ALA A 8 0.81 -5.98 4.04
N LEU A 9 0.41 -7.08 3.41
CA LEU A 9 0.36 -8.41 4.02
C LEU A 9 1.73 -9.12 4.02
N GLN A 10 2.67 -8.68 3.16
CA GLN A 10 3.91 -9.39 2.90
C GLN A 10 4.71 -9.76 4.16
N PRO A 11 4.94 -8.87 5.15
CA PRO A 11 5.68 -9.24 6.36
C PRO A 11 5.04 -10.41 7.12
N LEU A 12 3.71 -10.46 7.19
CA LEU A 12 2.98 -11.56 7.83
C LEU A 12 3.04 -12.84 6.99
N ALA A 13 2.96 -12.72 5.67
CA ALA A 13 3.05 -13.86 4.75
C ALA A 13 4.45 -14.48 4.75
N ASP A 14 5.51 -13.66 4.85
CA ASP A 14 6.91 -14.10 4.95
C ASP A 14 7.13 -14.91 6.24
N GLU A 15 6.61 -14.42 7.38
CA GLU A 15 6.67 -15.14 8.65
C GLU A 15 5.89 -16.47 8.60
N ALA A 16 4.66 -16.44 8.09
CA ALA A 16 3.84 -17.64 7.93
C ALA A 16 4.49 -18.68 7.00
N ALA A 17 5.14 -18.23 5.93
CA ALA A 17 5.90 -19.10 5.03
C ALA A 17 7.09 -19.73 5.77
N THR A 18 7.79 -18.96 6.60
CA THR A 18 8.95 -19.42 7.39
C THR A 18 8.52 -20.49 8.40
N GLU A 19 7.47 -20.24 9.19
CA GLU A 19 6.93 -21.23 10.14
C GLU A 19 6.42 -22.49 9.43
N PHE A 20 5.75 -22.32 8.28
CA PHE A 20 5.23 -23.45 7.50
C PHE A 20 6.37 -24.35 6.98
N MET A 21 7.43 -23.75 6.42
CA MET A 21 8.59 -24.50 5.92
C MET A 21 9.37 -25.16 7.05
N ALA A 22 9.44 -24.56 8.25
CA ALA A 22 10.03 -25.20 9.42
C ALA A 22 9.28 -26.48 9.83
N LYS A 23 7.95 -26.49 9.71
CA LYS A 23 7.09 -27.64 10.01
C LYS A 23 7.07 -28.69 8.89
N TYR A 24 7.23 -28.26 7.64
CA TYR A 24 7.20 -29.11 6.44
C TYR A 24 8.45 -28.88 5.57
N PRO A 25 9.61 -29.46 5.95
CA PRO A 25 10.91 -29.15 5.32
C PRO A 25 11.01 -29.49 3.83
N GLN A 26 10.14 -30.35 3.32
CA GLN A 26 10.05 -30.71 1.91
C GLN A 26 9.29 -29.69 1.07
N VAL A 27 8.61 -28.72 1.69
CA VAL A 27 7.87 -27.67 0.99
C VAL A 27 8.71 -26.42 0.91
N SER A 28 8.68 -25.78 -0.25
CA SER A 28 9.25 -24.44 -0.45
C SER A 28 8.12 -23.46 -0.79
N VAL A 29 8.08 -22.34 -0.06
CA VAL A 29 7.14 -21.24 -0.25
C VAL A 29 7.94 -19.97 -0.53
N THR A 30 7.66 -19.32 -1.65
CA THR A 30 8.24 -18.02 -2.01
C THR A 30 7.16 -16.97 -1.99
N VAL A 31 7.38 -15.88 -1.27
CA VAL A 31 6.46 -14.74 -1.18
C VAL A 31 7.08 -13.54 -1.90
N GLN A 32 6.33 -12.91 -2.79
CA GLN A 32 6.79 -11.76 -3.55
C GLN A 32 5.83 -10.57 -3.42
N GLY A 33 6.40 -9.36 -3.27
CA GLY A 33 5.63 -8.12 -3.41
C GLY A 33 5.21 -7.85 -4.86
N GLY A 34 4.61 -6.68 -5.09
CA GLY A 34 4.18 -6.22 -6.42
C GLY A 34 2.86 -5.43 -6.40
N GLY A 35 2.10 -5.56 -5.30
CA GLY A 35 0.79 -4.94 -5.13
C GLY A 35 -0.35 -5.92 -5.35
N SER A 36 -1.50 -5.59 -4.79
CA SER A 36 -2.70 -6.45 -4.82
C SER A 36 -3.10 -6.82 -6.25
N GLY A 37 -2.99 -5.89 -7.21
CA GLY A 37 -3.27 -6.18 -8.62
C GLY A 37 -2.34 -7.23 -9.22
N THR A 38 -1.04 -7.19 -8.90
CA THR A 38 -0.09 -8.21 -9.38
C THR A 38 -0.46 -9.58 -8.86
N GLY A 39 -0.74 -9.71 -7.56
CA GLY A 39 -1.12 -10.99 -6.94
C GLY A 39 -2.40 -11.57 -7.53
N VAL A 40 -3.45 -10.75 -7.63
CA VAL A 40 -4.76 -11.15 -8.16
C VAL A 40 -4.68 -11.64 -9.61
N ASN A 41 -3.92 -10.95 -10.47
CA ASN A 41 -3.81 -11.32 -11.89
C ASN A 41 -2.87 -12.52 -12.11
N GLN A 42 -1.85 -12.69 -11.28
CA GLN A 42 -0.99 -13.88 -11.36
C GLN A 42 -1.70 -15.14 -10.88
N VAL A 43 -2.52 -15.06 -9.81
CA VAL A 43 -3.25 -16.25 -9.34
C VAL A 43 -4.40 -16.62 -10.28
N SER A 44 -5.07 -15.64 -10.90
CA SER A 44 -6.17 -15.91 -11.84
C SER A 44 -5.74 -16.62 -13.11
N THR A 45 -4.49 -16.42 -13.53
CA THR A 45 -3.89 -17.07 -14.69
C THR A 45 -3.16 -18.37 -14.33
N GLY A 46 -3.14 -18.76 -13.05
CA GLY A 46 -2.46 -19.96 -12.56
C GLY A 46 -0.93 -19.84 -12.49
N ALA A 47 -0.36 -18.65 -12.68
CA ALA A 47 1.08 -18.42 -12.63
C ALA A 47 1.64 -18.60 -11.21
N ILE A 48 0.84 -18.30 -10.19
CA ILE A 48 1.13 -18.54 -8.77
C ILE A 48 -0.04 -19.26 -8.12
N GLN A 49 0.19 -19.83 -6.92
CA GLN A 49 -0.84 -20.56 -6.20
C GLN A 49 -1.65 -19.66 -5.26
N ILE A 50 -1.06 -18.56 -4.78
CA ILE A 50 -1.71 -17.65 -3.81
C ILE A 50 -1.52 -16.20 -4.25
N GLY A 51 -2.62 -15.49 -4.46
CA GLY A 51 -2.63 -14.04 -4.69
C GLY A 51 -2.99 -13.27 -3.42
N ASN A 52 -2.03 -12.54 -2.85
CA ASN A 52 -2.26 -11.69 -1.68
C ASN A 52 -2.90 -10.37 -2.12
N SER A 53 -4.00 -9.96 -1.46
CA SER A 53 -4.72 -8.73 -1.80
C SER A 53 -5.28 -8.01 -0.58
N ASP A 54 -5.23 -6.67 -0.61
CA ASP A 54 -5.78 -5.76 0.41
C ASP A 54 -7.26 -5.41 0.16
N VAL A 55 -7.72 -5.69 -1.07
CA VAL A 55 -9.06 -5.40 -1.57
C VAL A 55 -9.64 -6.67 -2.21
N PRO A 56 -10.97 -6.77 -2.38
CA PRO A 56 -11.57 -7.88 -3.10
C PRO A 56 -10.91 -8.10 -4.46
N ALA A 57 -10.71 -9.35 -4.86
CA ALA A 57 -10.00 -9.69 -6.10
C ALA A 57 -10.67 -9.04 -7.32
N ALA A 58 -12.01 -9.04 -7.32
CA ALA A 58 -12.82 -8.42 -8.35
C ALA A 58 -12.54 -6.92 -8.55
N GLU A 59 -11.99 -6.19 -7.57
CA GLU A 59 -11.63 -4.77 -7.71
C GLU A 59 -10.33 -4.57 -8.53
N LYS A 60 -9.43 -5.57 -8.55
CA LYS A 60 -8.10 -5.46 -9.16
C LYS A 60 -7.82 -6.43 -10.32
N LEU A 61 -8.72 -7.37 -10.55
CA LEU A 61 -8.65 -8.31 -11.65
C LEU A 61 -8.84 -7.59 -12.99
N GLU A 62 -7.95 -7.83 -13.95
CA GLU A 62 -8.04 -7.26 -15.30
C GLU A 62 -9.13 -7.95 -16.11
N ASP A 63 -9.10 -9.28 -16.15
CA ASP A 63 -10.14 -10.10 -16.77
C ASP A 63 -11.18 -10.54 -15.73
N LYS A 64 -12.30 -9.82 -15.67
CA LYS A 64 -13.39 -10.11 -14.72
C LYS A 64 -14.02 -11.49 -14.91
N SER A 65 -13.89 -12.12 -16.09
CA SER A 65 -14.45 -13.45 -16.34
C SER A 65 -13.77 -14.54 -15.50
N LEU A 66 -12.53 -14.29 -15.06
CA LEU A 66 -11.76 -15.19 -14.19
C LEU A 66 -12.11 -15.06 -12.71
N ALA A 67 -13.01 -14.15 -12.32
CA ALA A 67 -13.33 -13.94 -10.90
C ALA A 67 -13.95 -15.19 -10.25
N SER A 68 -14.75 -15.96 -11.01
CA SER A 68 -15.45 -17.15 -10.50
C SER A 68 -14.53 -18.34 -10.23
N SER A 69 -13.30 -18.34 -10.77
CA SER A 69 -12.30 -19.37 -10.49
C SER A 69 -11.46 -19.09 -9.25
N LEU A 70 -11.59 -17.89 -8.67
CA LEU A 70 -10.84 -17.49 -7.48
C LEU A 70 -11.61 -17.79 -6.20
N VAL A 71 -10.87 -18.23 -5.18
CA VAL A 71 -11.40 -18.40 -3.82
C VAL A 71 -10.80 -17.31 -2.94
N GLU A 72 -11.64 -16.42 -2.43
CA GLU A 72 -11.22 -15.39 -1.49
C GLU A 72 -11.24 -15.92 -0.05
N THR A 73 -10.09 -15.84 0.63
CA THR A 73 -9.96 -16.20 2.05
C THR A 73 -9.45 -15.01 2.84
N LYS A 74 -10.23 -14.55 3.83
CA LYS A 74 -9.79 -13.48 4.74
C LYS A 74 -8.84 -14.05 5.77
N VAL A 75 -7.61 -13.55 5.79
CA VAL A 75 -6.53 -14.06 6.67
C VAL A 75 -6.15 -13.10 7.79
N ALA A 76 -6.28 -11.79 7.58
CA ALA A 76 -5.93 -10.77 8.58
C ALA A 76 -6.66 -9.45 8.31
N GLY A 77 -6.83 -8.63 9.35
CA GLY A 77 -7.13 -7.21 9.21
C GLY A 77 -5.85 -6.40 9.28
N VAL A 78 -5.59 -5.54 8.29
CA VAL A 78 -4.40 -4.67 8.26
C VAL A 78 -4.84 -3.22 8.44
N GLY A 79 -4.26 -2.57 9.45
CA GLY A 79 -4.42 -1.13 9.67
C GLY A 79 -3.52 -0.33 8.72
N TYR A 80 -3.96 0.88 8.37
CA TYR A 80 -3.19 1.84 7.59
C TYR A 80 -3.09 3.16 8.35
N SER A 81 -1.96 3.83 8.23
CA SER A 81 -1.70 5.13 8.83
C SER A 81 -1.23 6.13 7.80
N MET A 82 -1.65 7.38 7.97
CA MET A 82 -0.96 8.51 7.36
C MET A 82 0.41 8.65 8.02
N VAL A 83 1.43 8.91 7.23
CA VAL A 83 2.80 9.09 7.69
C VAL A 83 3.39 10.34 7.08
N THR A 84 4.24 11.01 7.84
CA THR A 84 4.97 12.21 7.40
C THR A 84 6.44 12.06 7.75
N ASN A 85 7.28 12.82 7.06
CA ASN A 85 8.65 12.99 7.52
C ASN A 85 8.65 13.66 8.91
N LYS A 86 9.55 13.24 9.80
CA LYS A 86 9.60 13.71 11.20
C LYS A 86 9.71 15.23 11.35
N ASP A 87 10.24 15.94 10.35
CA ASP A 87 10.57 17.36 10.48
C ASP A 87 9.47 18.31 9.98
N VAL A 88 8.31 17.83 9.51
CA VAL A 88 7.26 18.69 8.92
C VAL A 88 6.57 19.64 9.91
N GLY A 89 6.62 19.29 11.21
CA GLY A 89 6.13 20.13 12.30
C GLY A 89 4.61 20.24 12.40
N VAL A 90 3.86 19.19 12.05
CA VAL A 90 2.42 19.09 12.31
C VAL A 90 2.11 17.93 13.24
N ASP A 91 1.17 18.12 14.16
CA ASP A 91 0.71 17.07 15.08
C ASP A 91 -0.49 16.28 14.52
N SER A 92 -1.31 16.92 13.68
CA SER A 92 -2.47 16.29 13.06
C SER A 92 -2.88 17.00 11.78
N LEU A 93 -3.61 16.27 10.92
CA LEU A 93 -4.26 16.79 9.73
C LEU A 93 -5.73 16.39 9.75
N THR A 94 -6.59 17.29 9.29
CA THR A 94 -7.98 16.95 8.97
C THR A 94 -8.04 16.14 7.68
N LEU A 95 -9.13 15.40 7.46
CA LEU A 95 -9.36 14.67 6.21
C LEU A 95 -9.32 15.59 5.00
N GLN A 96 -9.92 16.79 5.10
CA GLN A 96 -9.93 17.76 4.01
C GLN A 96 -8.51 18.21 3.63
N GLN A 97 -7.65 18.44 4.63
CA GLN A 97 -6.25 18.80 4.37
C GLN A 97 -5.50 17.67 3.67
N ILE A 98 -5.73 16.41 4.08
CA ILE A 98 -5.14 15.25 3.41
C ILE A 98 -5.61 15.19 1.96
N GLU A 99 -6.91 15.31 1.71
CA GLU A 99 -7.48 15.33 0.36
C GLU A 99 -6.87 16.45 -0.50
N ASP A 100 -6.76 17.66 0.04
CA ASP A 100 -6.23 18.82 -0.67
C ASP A 100 -4.73 18.71 -0.96
N ILE A 101 -3.97 18.08 -0.06
CA ILE A 101 -2.55 17.76 -0.28
C ILE A 101 -2.39 16.77 -1.44
N PHE A 102 -3.11 15.64 -1.41
CA PHE A 102 -3.00 14.60 -2.44
C PHE A 102 -3.67 15.01 -3.78
N ALA A 103 -4.56 16.00 -3.77
CA ALA A 103 -5.08 16.66 -4.97
C ALA A 103 -4.13 17.75 -5.52
N GLY A 104 -3.10 18.13 -4.77
CA GLY A 104 -2.13 19.17 -5.16
C GLY A 104 -2.62 20.61 -4.97
N LYS A 105 -3.69 20.83 -4.20
CA LYS A 105 -4.17 22.18 -3.85
C LYS A 105 -3.35 22.81 -2.74
N VAL A 106 -2.95 22.00 -1.77
CA VAL A 106 -2.03 22.38 -0.68
C VAL A 106 -0.65 21.85 -1.04
N THR A 107 0.34 22.73 -1.07
CA THR A 107 1.69 22.40 -1.60
C THR A 107 2.82 22.72 -0.63
N ASN A 108 2.52 23.40 0.48
CA ASN A 108 3.46 23.76 1.52
C ASN A 108 2.87 23.49 2.91
N TRP A 109 3.68 22.96 3.82
CA TRP A 109 3.27 22.59 5.17
C TRP A 109 2.74 23.77 6.00
N LYS A 110 3.20 24.99 5.75
CA LYS A 110 2.71 26.18 6.45
C LYS A 110 1.23 26.47 6.21
N GLU A 111 0.68 26.00 5.08
CA GLU A 111 -0.75 26.14 4.75
C GLU A 111 -1.63 25.28 5.66
N VAL A 112 -1.05 24.31 6.36
CA VAL A 112 -1.72 23.39 7.29
C VAL A 112 -1.14 23.44 8.70
N GLY A 113 -0.40 24.51 9.02
CA GLY A 113 0.13 24.76 10.37
C GLY A 113 1.51 24.17 10.66
N GLY A 114 2.19 23.64 9.64
CA GLY A 114 3.56 23.13 9.77
C GLY A 114 4.63 24.18 9.43
N LYS A 115 5.85 23.69 9.14
CA LYS A 115 6.97 24.54 8.73
C LYS A 115 6.76 25.14 7.34
N ASP A 116 7.47 26.23 7.03
CA ASP A 116 7.59 26.71 5.64
C ASP A 116 8.48 25.75 4.84
N GLU A 117 7.87 24.66 4.39
CA GLU A 117 8.52 23.55 3.72
C GLU A 117 7.60 23.00 2.63
N LYS A 118 8.16 22.73 1.45
CA LYS A 118 7.41 22.13 0.34
C LYS A 118 6.94 20.73 0.72
N ILE A 119 5.68 20.42 0.41
CA ILE A 119 5.13 19.08 0.58
C ILE A 119 5.63 18.18 -0.54
N ASN A 120 6.18 17.03 -0.16
CA ASN A 120 6.58 15.97 -1.07
C ASN A 120 5.64 14.78 -0.91
N VAL A 121 4.62 14.69 -1.76
CA VAL A 121 3.73 13.52 -1.77
C VAL A 121 4.50 12.29 -2.23
N ILE A 122 4.38 11.19 -1.52
CA ILE A 122 4.87 9.88 -1.95
C ILE A 122 3.64 8.99 -2.14
N ASN A 123 3.38 8.62 -3.37
CA ASN A 123 2.20 7.87 -3.79
C ASN A 123 2.60 6.42 -4.15
N ARG A 124 1.61 5.62 -4.49
CA ARG A 124 1.76 4.20 -4.88
C ARG A 124 1.20 3.98 -6.28
N PRO A 125 1.66 2.97 -7.03
CA PRO A 125 1.09 2.65 -8.34
C PRO A 125 -0.37 2.18 -8.21
N ALA A 126 -1.13 2.25 -9.30
CA ALA A 126 -2.52 1.82 -9.35
C ALA A 126 -2.72 0.32 -9.01
N SER A 127 -1.68 -0.51 -9.14
CA SER A 127 -1.70 -1.92 -8.69
C SER A 127 -1.75 -2.08 -7.16
N SER A 128 -1.43 -1.03 -6.40
CA SER A 128 -1.41 -1.06 -4.94
C SER A 128 -2.81 -1.21 -4.36
N GLY A 129 -2.96 -2.14 -3.41
CA GLY A 129 -4.17 -2.30 -2.62
C GLY A 129 -4.25 -1.28 -1.48
N THR A 130 -3.09 -0.93 -0.87
CA THR A 130 -2.98 0.20 0.06
C THR A 130 -3.48 1.51 -0.57
N ARG A 131 -3.12 1.79 -1.84
CA ARG A 131 -3.65 2.94 -2.58
C ARG A 131 -5.15 2.87 -2.76
N ALA A 132 -5.67 1.71 -3.19
CA ALA A 132 -7.10 1.53 -3.38
C ALA A 132 -7.88 1.75 -2.08
N ALA A 133 -7.34 1.28 -0.94
CA ALA A 133 -7.93 1.52 0.37
C ALA A 133 -7.90 3.01 0.73
N PHE A 134 -6.78 3.71 0.51
CA PHE A 134 -6.65 5.15 0.72
C PHE A 134 -7.63 5.95 -0.15
N GLU A 135 -7.70 5.66 -1.45
CA GLU A 135 -8.63 6.28 -2.39
C GLU A 135 -10.09 6.08 -1.93
N LYS A 136 -10.47 4.84 -1.61
CA LYS A 136 -11.85 4.50 -1.22
C LYS A 136 -12.28 5.11 0.12
N LYS A 137 -11.36 5.24 1.07
CA LYS A 137 -11.69 5.62 2.46
C LYS A 137 -11.43 7.08 2.77
N ILE A 138 -10.36 7.64 2.22
CA ILE A 138 -9.91 9.01 2.49
C ILE A 138 -10.31 9.92 1.34
N MET A 139 -9.85 9.63 0.13
CA MET A 139 -10.05 10.54 -1.01
C MET A 139 -11.50 10.56 -1.53
N LYS A 140 -12.20 9.41 -1.47
CA LYS A 140 -13.57 9.22 -1.95
C LYS A 140 -13.74 9.74 -3.38
N ASP A 141 -14.44 10.85 -3.55
CA ASP A 141 -14.72 11.47 -4.86
C ASP A 141 -13.62 12.44 -5.32
N VAL A 142 -12.70 12.80 -4.43
CA VAL A 142 -11.54 13.65 -4.75
C VAL A 142 -10.50 12.79 -5.48
N LYS A 143 -10.11 13.23 -6.67
CA LYS A 143 -9.07 12.52 -7.43
C LYS A 143 -7.68 12.87 -6.89
N ILE A 144 -6.87 11.85 -6.69
CA ILE A 144 -5.43 12.04 -6.48
C ILE A 144 -4.83 12.65 -7.75
N ASN A 145 -3.97 13.65 -7.58
CA ASN A 145 -3.19 14.21 -8.67
C ASN A 145 -1.90 13.42 -8.85
N ASP A 146 -1.90 12.46 -9.77
CA ASP A 146 -0.73 11.60 -10.05
C ASP A 146 0.50 12.37 -10.58
N SER A 147 0.35 13.65 -10.95
CA SER A 147 1.47 14.51 -11.33
C SER A 147 2.20 15.14 -10.13
N VAL A 148 1.68 14.97 -8.90
CA VAL A 148 2.29 15.51 -7.68
C VAL A 148 3.11 14.44 -6.99
N GLY A 149 4.35 14.80 -6.64
CA GLY A 149 5.20 13.97 -5.81
C GLY A 149 5.91 12.86 -6.59
N THR A 150 6.12 11.73 -5.92
CA THR A 150 6.81 10.55 -6.48
C THR A 150 5.97 9.30 -6.27
N VAL A 151 6.32 8.21 -6.97
CA VAL A 151 5.64 6.91 -6.84
C VAL A 151 6.65 5.88 -6.32
N GLN A 152 6.21 5.06 -5.37
CA GLN A 152 6.99 3.94 -4.82
C GLN A 152 6.19 2.64 -4.90
N ASP A 153 6.86 1.53 -5.22
CA ASP A 153 6.17 0.29 -5.58
C ASP A 153 5.66 -0.51 -4.38
N SER A 154 6.27 -0.35 -3.20
CA SER A 154 5.97 -1.15 -2.00
C SER A 154 5.77 -0.31 -0.75
N ASN A 155 5.16 -0.89 0.28
CA ASN A 155 5.10 -0.27 1.60
C ASN A 155 6.52 -0.06 2.18
N GLY A 156 7.44 -1.02 2.01
CA GLY A 156 8.83 -0.86 2.43
C GLY A 156 9.57 0.27 1.71
N ALA A 157 9.34 0.46 0.41
CA ALA A 157 9.94 1.56 -0.35
C ALA A 157 9.37 2.92 0.07
N VAL A 158 8.06 3.00 0.39
CA VAL A 158 7.46 4.21 0.95
C VAL A 158 8.02 4.55 2.33
N GLU A 159 8.16 3.57 3.22
CA GLU A 159 8.74 3.77 4.55
C GLU A 159 10.13 4.42 4.45
N GLN A 160 11.01 3.83 3.64
CA GLN A 160 12.35 4.37 3.40
C GLN A 160 12.30 5.80 2.81
N ALA A 161 11.44 6.01 1.81
CA ALA A 161 11.35 7.28 1.11
C ALA A 161 10.78 8.41 2.00
N VAL A 162 9.80 8.12 2.86
CA VAL A 162 9.26 9.09 3.83
C VAL A 162 10.33 9.50 4.82
N ASN A 163 11.13 8.55 5.31
CA ASN A 163 12.22 8.82 6.23
C ASN A 163 13.35 9.64 5.60
N SER A 164 13.68 9.40 4.33
CA SER A 164 14.79 10.08 3.65
C SER A 164 14.42 11.40 2.97
N THR A 165 13.13 11.72 2.82
CA THR A 165 12.65 12.87 2.04
C THR A 165 12.05 13.93 2.97
N PRO A 166 12.72 15.08 3.16
CA PRO A 166 12.16 16.22 3.89
C PRO A 166 10.81 16.64 3.33
N GLY A 167 9.88 17.10 4.17
CA GLY A 167 8.57 17.52 3.72
C GLY A 167 7.64 16.39 3.25
N ALA A 168 8.03 15.11 3.38
CA ALA A 168 7.25 14.02 2.81
C ALA A 168 5.96 13.70 3.55
N ILE A 169 4.95 13.24 2.80
CA ILE A 169 3.71 12.65 3.30
C ILE A 169 3.32 11.44 2.45
N SER A 170 2.83 10.39 3.11
CA SER A 170 2.32 9.19 2.46
C SER A 170 1.30 8.46 3.34
N TYR A 171 0.93 7.27 2.92
CA TYR A 171 0.10 6.32 3.65
C TYR A 171 0.78 4.94 3.62
N LEU A 172 0.79 4.26 4.77
CA LEU A 172 1.51 2.99 4.97
C LEU A 172 0.65 1.97 5.70
N ALA A 173 0.91 0.69 5.40
CA ALA A 173 0.43 -0.41 6.23
C ALA A 173 1.16 -0.43 7.58
N ASN A 174 0.42 -0.69 8.65
CA ASN A 174 0.96 -0.70 10.01
C ASN A 174 2.03 -1.78 10.23
N SER A 175 2.08 -2.81 9.37
CA SER A 175 3.14 -3.82 9.34
C SER A 175 4.53 -3.26 8.99
N TYR A 176 4.61 -2.03 8.49
CA TYR A 176 5.86 -1.32 8.18
C TYR A 176 6.13 -0.15 9.14
N LEU A 177 5.26 0.09 10.11
CA LEU A 177 5.53 1.10 11.14
C LEU A 177 6.47 0.45 12.16
N ILE A 178 7.74 0.83 12.08
CA ILE A 178 8.73 0.49 13.10
C ILE A 178 8.69 1.63 14.13
N GLY A 179 8.38 1.30 15.39
CA GLY A 179 8.46 2.25 16.50
C GLY A 179 9.89 2.54 16.92
#